data_AF-A0AAV5BNU4-F1
#
_entry.id   AF-A0AAV5BNU4-F1
#
_cell.length_a   1.000
_cell.length_b   1.000
_cell.length_c   1.000
_cell.angle_alpha   90.00
_cell.angle_beta   90.00
_cell.angle_gamma   90.00
#
_symmetry.space_group_name_H-M   'P 1'
#
loop_
_entity.id
_entity.type
_entity.pdbx_description
1 polymer ?
#
loop_
_entity_poly.entity_id
_entity_poly.type
_entity_poly.pdbx_seq_one_letter_code
_entity_poly.pdbx_strand_id
1 'polypeptide(L)'
;MLYKLGCYGGGKVLRVAKDLAENNRGAIALAVYCDINVATFCGPSESTPDSLVSQALFGDGAATVIVGADPDEHAERPLFQMVSARQTILPDSSEGAIEAHLREAGTIIRLQRRGSELNYP
;
A
#
# COMPACT_ATOMS: atom_id res chain seq x y z
N MET A 1 0.36 10.80 -9.94
CA MET A 1 -0.50 9.88 -9.15
C MET A 1 0.06 8.48 -9.27
N LEU A 2 0.03 7.70 -8.18
CA LEU A 2 0.52 6.32 -8.15
C LEU A 2 -0.68 5.38 -8.07
N TYR A 3 -0.79 4.45 -9.01
CA TYR A 3 -1.93 3.55 -9.12
C TYR A 3 -1.53 2.09 -8.88
N LYS A 4 -2.47 1.29 -8.38
CA LYS A 4 -2.33 -0.17 -8.23
C LYS A 4 -1.09 -0.59 -7.42
N LEU A 5 -0.78 0.16 -6.35
CA LEU A 5 0.29 -0.18 -5.43
C LEU A 5 -0.14 -1.24 -4.39
N GLY A 6 -1.43 -1.41 -4.16
CA GLY A 6 -1.95 -2.25 -3.07
C GLY A 6 -1.47 -1.75 -1.70
N CYS A 7 -1.44 -2.66 -0.72
CA CYS A 7 -1.32 -2.32 0.69
C CYS A 7 -0.04 -1.57 1.10
N TYR A 8 1.06 -1.66 0.33
CA TYR A 8 2.28 -0.88 0.64
C TYR A 8 2.19 0.58 0.18
N GLY A 9 1.10 0.94 -0.52
CA GLY A 9 0.93 2.25 -1.16
C GLY A 9 1.02 3.42 -0.18
N GLY A 10 0.48 3.28 1.03
CA GLY A 10 0.58 4.32 2.08
C GLY A 10 2.04 4.69 2.38
N GLY A 11 2.90 3.70 2.64
CA GLY A 11 4.32 3.93 2.87
C GLY A 11 5.04 4.54 1.66
N LYS A 12 4.64 4.16 0.44
CA LYS A 12 5.22 4.72 -0.79
C LYS A 12 4.82 6.18 -1.01
N VAL A 13 3.57 6.55 -0.73
CA VAL A 13 3.11 7.95 -0.83
C VAL A 13 3.86 8.83 0.17
N LEU A 14 4.05 8.37 1.42
CA LEU A 14 4.84 9.10 2.42
C LEU A 14 6.29 9.31 1.97
N ARG A 15 6.92 8.27 1.40
CA ARG A 15 8.29 8.37 0.87
C ARG A 15 8.39 9.42 -0.24
N VAL A 16 7.44 9.45 -1.17
CA VAL A 16 7.43 10.46 -2.24
C VAL A 16 7.17 11.86 -1.66
N ALA A 17 6.26 11.99 -0.70
CA ALA A 17 5.97 13.26 -0.06
C ALA A 17 7.19 13.80 0.72
N LYS A 18 7.98 12.93 1.34
CA LYS A 18 9.27 13.28 1.97
C LYS A 18 10.19 13.97 0.98
N ASP A 19 10.48 13.30 -0.13
CA ASP A 19 11.42 13.81 -1.14
C ASP A 19 10.91 15.13 -1.75
N LEU A 20 9.59 15.25 -1.98
CA LEU A 20 8.97 16.48 -2.49
C LEU A 20 9.07 17.64 -1.49
N ALA A 21 8.76 17.40 -0.21
CA ALA A 21 8.78 18.45 0.80
C ALA A 21 10.21 18.91 1.15
N GLU A 22 11.15 17.97 1.33
CA GLU A 22 12.52 18.30 1.75
C GLU A 22 13.34 18.93 0.62
N ASN A 23 13.07 18.57 -0.63
CA ASN A 23 13.86 19.05 -1.76
C ASN A 23 13.27 20.30 -2.44
N ASN A 24 12.17 20.86 -1.94
CA ASN A 24 11.54 22.06 -2.47
C ASN A 24 11.18 23.01 -1.33
N ARG A 25 11.93 24.10 -1.17
CA ARG A 25 11.75 25.05 -0.05
C ARG A 25 10.32 25.60 -0.01
N GLY A 26 9.67 25.47 1.15
CA GLY A 26 8.29 25.92 1.38
C GLY A 26 7.22 25.04 0.72
N ALA A 27 7.59 23.88 0.17
CA ALA A 27 6.61 22.96 -0.38
C ALA A 27 5.84 22.26 0.75
N ILE A 28 4.52 22.21 0.57
CA ILE A 28 3.59 21.47 1.41
C ILE A 28 2.90 20.43 0.53
N ALA A 29 3.19 19.16 0.77
CA ALA A 29 2.66 18.04 0.01
C ALA A 29 1.42 17.46 0.72
N LEU A 30 0.29 17.41 0.00
CA LEU A 30 -0.87 16.63 0.41
C LEU A 30 -0.70 15.18 -0.06
N ALA A 31 -0.41 14.29 0.89
CA ALA A 31 -0.35 12.85 0.65
C ALA A 31 -1.75 12.25 0.86
N VAL A 32 -2.26 11.51 -0.12
CA VAL A 32 -3.56 10.83 -0.06
C VAL A 32 -3.39 9.37 -0.40
N TYR A 33 -3.96 8.49 0.43
CA TYR A 33 -4.14 7.07 0.12
C TYR A 33 -5.61 6.72 0.31
N CYS A 34 -6.20 6.10 -0.71
CA CYS A 34 -7.60 5.69 -0.71
C CYS A 34 -7.68 4.30 -1.32
N ASP A 35 -8.48 3.44 -0.70
CA ASP A 35 -8.75 2.09 -1.15
C ASP A 35 -10.25 1.82 -1.10
N ILE A 36 -10.79 1.23 -2.17
CA ILE A 36 -12.21 0.91 -2.33
C ILE A 36 -12.29 -0.49 -2.93
N ASN A 37 -13.03 -1.38 -2.28
CA ASN A 37 -13.11 -2.80 -2.64
C ASN A 37 -14.09 -3.12 -3.77
N VAL A 38 -14.72 -2.12 -4.38
CA VAL A 38 -15.65 -2.36 -5.49
C VAL A 38 -15.00 -3.18 -6.61
N ALA A 39 -13.70 -3.00 -6.84
CA ALA A 39 -12.98 -3.75 -7.87
C ALA A 39 -12.67 -5.19 -7.46
N THR A 40 -12.59 -5.51 -6.17
CA THR A 40 -12.26 -6.85 -5.65
C THR A 40 -13.49 -7.63 -5.19
N PHE A 41 -14.65 -6.97 -5.11
CA PHE A 41 -15.91 -7.58 -4.71
C PHE A 41 -16.36 -8.66 -5.70
N CYS A 42 -16.51 -9.89 -5.23
CA CYS A 42 -16.96 -11.02 -6.02
C CYS A 42 -17.70 -12.04 -5.15
N GLY A 43 -18.55 -12.85 -5.78
CA GLY A 43 -19.23 -13.96 -5.10
C GLY A 43 -18.23 -15.05 -4.67
N PRO A 44 -18.55 -15.82 -3.61
CA PRO A 44 -17.70 -16.91 -3.17
C PRO A 44 -17.61 -18.01 -4.23
N SER A 45 -16.46 -18.68 -4.34
CA SER A 45 -16.26 -19.82 -5.22
C SER A 45 -15.28 -20.82 -4.62
N GLU A 46 -15.61 -22.11 -4.69
CA GLU A 46 -14.74 -23.20 -4.25
C GLU A 46 -13.43 -23.27 -5.05
N SER A 47 -13.43 -22.81 -6.30
CA SER A 47 -12.22 -22.77 -7.14
C SER A 47 -11.25 -21.65 -6.78
N THR A 48 -11.67 -20.67 -5.99
CA THR A 48 -10.87 -19.50 -5.60
C THR A 48 -11.05 -19.18 -4.11
N PRO A 49 -10.60 -20.04 -3.19
CA PRO A 49 -10.76 -19.82 -1.75
C PRO A 49 -10.10 -18.51 -1.26
N ASP A 50 -9.03 -18.04 -1.92
CA ASP A 50 -8.37 -16.76 -1.62
C ASP A 50 -9.31 -15.54 -1.74
N SER A 51 -10.34 -15.65 -2.60
CA SER A 51 -11.35 -14.60 -2.73
C SER A 51 -12.13 -14.43 -1.42
N LEU A 52 -12.40 -15.50 -0.68
CA LEU A 52 -13.07 -15.45 0.62
C LEU A 52 -12.23 -14.70 1.66
N VAL A 53 -10.91 -14.94 1.67
CA VAL A 53 -9.98 -14.22 2.55
C VAL A 53 -10.01 -12.72 2.23
N SER A 54 -10.00 -12.38 0.95
CA SER A 54 -10.08 -10.98 0.50
C SER A 54 -11.40 -10.33 0.92
N GLN A 55 -12.54 -11.00 0.72
CA GLN A 55 -13.85 -10.49 1.14
C GLN A 55 -13.98 -10.34 2.67
N ALA A 56 -13.28 -11.17 3.44
CA ALA A 56 -13.32 -11.12 4.90
C ALA A 56 -12.43 -10.01 5.50
N LEU A 57 -11.35 -9.62 4.81
CA LEU A 57 -10.35 -8.70 5.34
C LEU A 57 -10.48 -7.27 4.84
N PHE A 58 -10.85 -7.06 3.57
CA PHE A 58 -10.76 -5.74 2.98
C PHE A 58 -12.03 -4.93 3.20
N GLY A 59 -11.84 -3.67 3.62
CA GLY A 59 -12.87 -2.65 3.75
C GLY A 59 -12.47 -1.36 3.02
N ASP A 60 -13.43 -0.44 2.89
CA ASP A 60 -13.20 0.82 2.20
C ASP A 60 -12.63 1.87 3.17
N GLY A 61 -11.75 2.72 2.68
CA GLY A 61 -11.18 3.78 3.50
C GLY A 61 -10.30 4.77 2.75
N ALA A 62 -10.19 5.97 3.29
CA ALA A 62 -9.28 6.99 2.81
C ALA A 62 -8.58 7.67 3.98
N ALA A 63 -7.31 8.00 3.78
CA ALA A 63 -6.49 8.75 4.72
C ALA A 63 -5.67 9.80 3.99
N THR A 64 -5.39 10.90 4.67
CA THR A 64 -4.53 11.96 4.16
C THR A 64 -3.64 12.53 5.25
N VAL A 65 -2.46 12.97 4.86
CA VAL A 65 -1.54 13.71 5.71
C VAL A 65 -0.93 14.87 4.94
N ILE A 66 -0.67 15.96 5.66
CA ILE A 66 0.09 17.11 5.16
C ILE A 66 1.56 16.89 5.54
N VAL A 67 2.45 16.97 4.56
CA VAL A 67 3.89 16.76 4.73
C VAL A 67 4.63 18.02 4.28
N GLY A 68 5.46 18.57 5.15
CA GLY A 68 6.31 19.73 4.89
C GLY A 68 7.69 19.53 5.51
N ALA A 69 8.61 20.43 5.16
CA ALA A 69 9.93 20.57 5.78
C ALA A 69 10.07 22.00 6.35
N ASP A 70 10.90 22.15 7.38
CA ASP A 70 11.16 23.42 8.07
C ASP A 70 9.87 24.13 8.57
N PRO A 71 9.11 23.49 9.48
CA PRO A 71 7.81 24.01 9.89
C PRO A 71 7.92 25.34 10.62
N ASP A 72 6.93 26.22 10.41
CA ASP A 72 6.77 27.43 11.24
C ASP A 72 6.11 27.06 12.56
N GLU A 73 6.88 26.90 13.64
CA GLU A 73 6.36 26.47 14.95
C GLU A 73 5.34 27.43 15.58
N HIS A 74 5.18 28.65 15.05
CA HIS A 74 4.12 29.56 15.48
C HIS A 74 2.77 29.30 14.81
N ALA A 75 2.78 28.71 13.61
CA ALA A 75 1.58 28.48 12.80
C ALA A 75 1.26 26.99 12.59
N GLU A 76 2.28 26.14 12.59
CA GLU A 76 2.23 24.71 12.33
C GLU A 76 2.57 23.92 13.58
N ARG A 77 1.93 22.75 13.73
CA ARG A 77 2.18 21.83 14.84
C ARG A 77 2.60 20.46 14.30
N PRO A 78 3.92 20.21 14.16
CA PRO A 78 4.40 18.90 13.72
C PRO A 78 3.89 17.79 14.63
N LEU A 79 3.33 16.72 14.04
CA LEU A 79 2.88 15.54 14.79
C LEU A 79 3.96 14.46 14.85
N PHE A 80 4.69 14.29 13.75
CA PHE A 80 5.74 13.30 13.58
C PHE A 80 6.81 13.83 12.62
N GLN A 81 8.04 13.31 12.73
CA GLN A 81 9.12 13.60 11.80
C GLN A 81 9.52 12.32 11.04
N MET A 82 9.63 12.42 9.71
CA MET A 82 10.09 11.31 8.88
C MET A 82 11.62 11.32 8.77
N VAL A 83 12.30 10.53 9.58
CA VAL A 83 13.77 10.47 9.59
C VAL A 83 14.32 9.76 8.35
N SER A 84 13.67 8.66 7.92
CA SER A 84 14.07 7.91 6.72
C SER A 84 12.91 7.15 6.12
N ALA A 85 13.04 6.74 4.86
CA ALA A 85 12.08 5.87 4.18
C ALA A 85 12.84 4.85 3.31
N ARG A 86 12.49 3.57 3.41
CA ARG A 86 13.12 2.48 2.65
C ARG A 86 12.06 1.48 2.21
N GLN A 87 12.34 0.74 1.14
CA GLN A 87 11.54 -0.37 0.66
C GLN A 87 12.49 -1.46 0.19
N THR A 88 12.09 -2.72 0.38
CA THR A 88 12.82 -3.88 -0.13
C THR A 88 11.84 -4.89 -0.70
N ILE A 89 12.32 -5.78 -1.55
CA ILE A 89 11.60 -6.97 -2.00
C ILE A 89 12.16 -8.13 -1.18
N LEU A 90 11.29 -8.93 -0.57
CA LEU A 90 11.76 -10.07 0.21
C LEU A 90 12.35 -11.13 -0.76
N PRO A 91 13.55 -11.67 -0.46
CA PRO A 91 14.12 -12.77 -1.25
C PRO A 91 13.15 -13.95 -1.32
N ASP A 92 13.17 -14.66 -2.45
CA ASP A 92 12.35 -15.85 -2.70
C ASP A 92 10.82 -15.63 -2.57
N SER A 93 10.37 -14.36 -2.62
CA SER A 93 8.95 -13.99 -2.59
C SER A 93 8.55 -13.02 -3.72
N SER A 94 9.50 -12.68 -4.60
CA SER A 94 9.31 -11.63 -5.61
C SER A 94 8.28 -11.98 -6.67
N GLU A 95 8.00 -13.27 -6.87
CA GLU A 95 7.04 -13.77 -7.84
C GLU A 95 5.99 -14.66 -7.14
N GLY A 96 4.72 -14.45 -7.48
CA GLY A 96 3.62 -15.36 -7.13
C GLY A 96 3.06 -15.26 -5.71
N ALA A 97 3.81 -14.76 -4.72
CA ALA A 97 3.37 -14.79 -3.32
C ALA A 97 2.02 -14.06 -3.10
N ILE A 98 1.90 -12.84 -3.63
CA ILE A 98 0.65 -12.07 -3.66
C ILE A 98 0.54 -11.43 -5.03
N GLU A 99 -0.53 -11.74 -5.76
CA GLU A 99 -0.80 -11.16 -7.07
C GLU A 99 -2.20 -10.56 -7.11
N ALA A 100 -2.33 -9.43 -7.80
CA ALA A 100 -3.61 -8.78 -8.06
C ALA A 100 -3.75 -8.54 -9.57
N HIS A 101 -4.61 -9.32 -10.21
CA HIS A 101 -4.81 -9.29 -11.66
C HIS A 101 -6.08 -8.52 -12.00
N LEU A 102 -5.96 -7.37 -12.67
CA LEU A 102 -7.13 -6.69 -13.22
C LEU A 102 -7.65 -7.45 -14.45
N ARG A 103 -8.92 -7.86 -14.41
CA ARG A 103 -9.65 -8.58 -15.46
C ARG A 103 -11.00 -7.90 -15.70
N GLU A 104 -11.75 -8.40 -16.68
CA GLU A 104 -13.12 -7.93 -16.96
C GLU A 104 -14.05 -8.12 -15.76
N ALA A 105 -13.85 -9.19 -14.99
CA ALA A 105 -14.58 -9.47 -13.75
C ALA A 105 -14.07 -8.68 -12.52
N GLY A 106 -13.25 -7.65 -12.72
CA GLY A 106 -12.61 -6.90 -11.64
C GLY A 106 -11.20 -7.39 -11.32
N THR A 107 -10.72 -7.06 -10.12
CA THR A 107 -9.39 -7.41 -9.62
C THR A 107 -9.42 -8.74 -8.88
N ILE A 108 -8.75 -9.74 -9.43
CA ILE A 108 -8.62 -11.07 -8.84
C ILE A 108 -7.33 -11.12 -8.02
N ILE A 109 -7.47 -11.34 -6.71
CA ILE A 109 -6.35 -11.54 -5.79
C ILE A 109 -6.03 -13.04 -5.71
N ARG A 110 -4.74 -13.38 -5.83
CA ARG A 110 -4.21 -14.72 -5.63
C ARG A 110 -3.15 -14.71 -4.53
N LEU A 111 -3.27 -15.63 -3.61
CA LEU A 111 -2.34 -15.80 -2.49
C LEU A 111 -1.68 -17.17 -2.63
N GLN A 112 -0.39 -17.20 -2.93
CA GLN A 112 0.34 -18.46 -2.99
C GLN A 112 1.03 -18.69 -1.66
N ARG A 113 0.73 -19.83 -1.03
CA ARG A 113 1.54 -20.31 0.09
C ARG A 113 2.92 -20.64 -0.48
N ARG A 114 3.97 -20.24 0.25
CA ARG A 114 5.32 -20.73 0.02
C ARG A 114 5.24 -22.26 -0.13
N GLY A 115 5.78 -22.80 -1.23
CA GLY A 115 5.84 -24.24 -1.44
C GLY A 115 6.33 -24.91 -0.16
N SER A 116 5.64 -25.98 0.25
CA SER A 116 6.00 -26.80 1.40
C SER A 116 7.32 -27.53 1.14
N GLU A 117 8.42 -26.78 1.16
CA GLU A 117 9.79 -27.29 1.21
C GLU A 117 10.57 -26.42 2.20
N LEU A 118 10.10 -26.42 3.45
CA LEU A 118 10.97 -26.24 4.61
C LEU A 118 11.07 -27.61 5.29
N ASN A 119 11.79 -28.53 4.63
CA ASN A 119 12.49 -29.59 5.35
C ASN A 119 13.65 -28.91 6.06
N TYR A 120 13.46 -28.50 7.32
CA TYR A 120 14.57 -28.26 8.22
C TYR A 120 15.02 -29.62 8.78
N PRO A 121 16.33 -29.93 8.84
CA PRO A 121 16.85 -30.94 9.76
C PRO A 121 16.69 -30.50 11.22
#